data_AF-A0A2A2S8Q7-F1
#
_entry.id   AF-A0A2A2S8Q7-F1
#
_cell.length_a   1.000
_cell.length_b   1.000
_cell.length_c   1.000
_cell.angle_alpha   90.00
_cell.angle_beta   90.00
_cell.angle_gamma   90.00
#
_symmetry.space_group_name_H-M   'P 1'
#
loop_
_entity.id
_entity.type
_entity.pdbx_description
1 polymer ?
#
loop_
_entity_poly.entity_id
_entity_poly.type
_entity_poly.pdbx_seq_one_letter_code
_entity_poly.pdbx_strand_id
1 'polypeptide(L)'
;MDYTMHDAIKWMLAGKSLIEPVWFEENEDLKPYRSYIPALCDLLRADRHKFEILDPAIILMQIMPADPDAAIFKKMMEQLPGNRERGISILKMLANYQIPAEVDITPVLDLIGDDYFSTTAIFALRKTYHADAEEKILPLLREEFRGDLKLLKIYCDTLAVNGSILSMPVLMAVSQDFEQQSDKKHFIDAVKAICSRLQMPEDIRAQLEDPGFWKFKWEGSPEHFAGFIEFISLFMVSSEIEGGKKEDMIAEIFMQEMQVDLSPYQSFEAARVCSSPDMMLEGLQNLKNSLECDVLLDAITEGTNILPSTYTMAKDLYFDLMNDYLMTRLRRHFSFAPNRS
;
A
#
# COMPACT_ATOMS: atom_id res chain seq x y z
N MET A 1 -33.94 32.73 23.73
CA MET A 1 -33.80 31.68 24.75
C MET A 1 -32.41 31.14 24.53
N ASP A 2 -31.54 31.21 25.54
CA ASP A 2 -30.20 30.65 25.41
C ASP A 2 -30.33 29.12 25.50
N TYR A 3 -30.23 28.44 24.36
CA TYR A 3 -30.23 26.98 24.30
C TYR A 3 -28.87 26.47 24.76
N THR A 4 -28.87 25.51 25.68
CA THR A 4 -27.63 24.78 26.01
C THR A 4 -27.30 23.78 24.91
N MET A 5 -26.04 23.36 24.80
CA MET A 5 -25.65 22.32 23.86
C MET A 5 -26.35 20.97 24.16
N HIS A 6 -26.72 20.71 25.42
CA HIS A 6 -27.56 19.58 25.79
C HIS A 6 -28.94 19.64 25.16
N ASP A 7 -29.56 20.82 25.15
CA ASP A 7 -30.88 21.04 24.54
C ASP A 7 -30.80 20.91 23.02
N ALA A 8 -29.74 21.44 22.42
CA ALA A 8 -29.47 21.34 20.99
C ALA A 8 -29.35 19.88 20.54
N ILE A 9 -28.55 19.07 21.23
CA ILE A 9 -28.39 17.64 20.94
C ILE A 9 -29.72 16.90 21.12
N LYS A 10 -30.46 17.14 22.21
CA LYS A 10 -31.77 16.49 22.44
C LYS A 10 -32.79 16.86 21.36
N TRP A 11 -32.81 18.11 20.90
CA TRP A 11 -33.69 18.55 19.82
C TRP A 11 -33.34 17.87 18.50
N MET A 12 -32.04 17.79 18.20
CA MET A 12 -31.53 17.10 17.02
C MET A 12 -31.91 15.61 17.02
N LEU A 13 -31.74 14.93 18.17
CA LEU A 13 -32.15 13.53 18.37
C LEU A 13 -33.66 13.33 18.25
N ALA A 14 -34.47 14.36 18.52
CA ALA A 14 -35.90 14.35 18.28
C ALA A 14 -36.29 14.66 16.82
N GLY A 15 -35.31 14.82 15.91
CA GLY A 15 -35.53 15.14 14.50
C GLY A 15 -35.98 16.58 14.25
N LYS A 16 -35.74 17.50 15.20
CA LYS A 16 -36.07 18.92 15.06
C LYS A 16 -34.87 19.69 14.54
N SER A 17 -35.11 20.62 13.61
CA SER A 17 -34.09 21.55 13.15
C SER A 17 -33.90 22.66 14.18
N LEU A 18 -32.64 23.01 14.41
CA LEU A 18 -32.29 24.22 15.14
C LEU A 18 -32.53 25.42 14.25
N ILE A 19 -32.81 26.56 14.88
CA ILE A 19 -33.02 27.85 14.19
C ILE A 19 -31.75 28.72 14.30
N GLU A 20 -30.89 28.44 15.29
CA GLU A 20 -29.66 29.19 15.57
C GLU A 20 -28.51 28.21 15.88
N PRO A 21 -27.26 28.55 15.50
CA PRO A 21 -26.09 27.72 15.80
C PRO A 21 -25.77 27.76 17.31
N VAL A 22 -25.49 26.58 17.87
CA VAL A 22 -25.06 26.40 19.27
C VAL A 22 -23.66 25.81 19.26
N TRP A 23 -22.77 26.35 20.09
CA TRP A 23 -21.36 25.97 20.16
C TRP A 23 -20.99 25.54 21.58
N PHE A 24 -19.99 24.67 21.71
CA PHE A 24 -19.36 24.43 23.00
C PHE A 24 -18.55 25.66 23.43
N GLU A 25 -18.52 25.94 24.72
CA GLU A 25 -17.67 26.99 25.27
C GLU A 25 -16.19 26.55 25.28
N GLU A 26 -15.25 27.51 25.23
CA GLU A 26 -13.80 27.27 25.05
C GLU A 26 -13.17 26.36 26.14
N ASN A 27 -13.82 26.21 27.29
CA ASN A 27 -13.36 25.37 28.41
C ASN A 27 -14.47 24.48 28.99
N GLU A 28 -15.47 24.15 28.18
CA GLU A 28 -16.59 23.32 28.62
C GLU A 28 -16.14 21.88 28.91
N ASP A 29 -16.61 21.29 30.02
CA ASP A 29 -16.41 19.85 30.26
C ASP A 29 -17.29 19.04 29.29
N LEU A 30 -16.66 18.31 28.38
CA LEU A 30 -17.35 17.54 27.35
C LEU A 30 -17.80 16.15 27.83
N LYS A 31 -17.37 15.70 29.02
CA LYS A 31 -17.74 14.38 29.56
C LYS A 31 -19.26 14.14 29.68
N PRO A 32 -20.09 15.11 30.10
CA PRO A 32 -21.54 14.92 30.21
C PRO A 32 -22.22 14.59 28.88
N TYR A 33 -21.62 14.94 27.75
CA TYR A 33 -22.19 14.72 26.43
C TYR A 33 -21.94 13.32 25.87
N ARG A 34 -21.01 12.55 26.46
CA ARG A 34 -20.59 11.24 25.94
C ARG A 34 -21.72 10.22 25.87
N SER A 35 -22.74 10.34 26.73
CA SER A 35 -23.92 9.48 26.68
C SER A 35 -24.73 9.61 25.37
N TYR A 36 -24.55 10.71 24.63
CA TYR A 36 -25.22 10.91 23.34
C TYR A 36 -24.52 10.26 22.16
N ILE A 37 -23.26 9.83 22.30
CA ILE A 37 -22.44 9.32 21.18
C ILE A 37 -23.17 8.22 20.37
N PRO A 38 -23.74 7.15 20.98
CA PRO A 38 -24.41 6.12 20.20
C PRO A 38 -25.59 6.64 19.37
N ALA A 39 -26.40 7.53 19.96
CA ALA A 39 -27.57 8.09 19.30
C ALA A 39 -27.19 9.09 18.20
N LEU A 40 -26.08 9.83 18.40
CA LEU A 40 -25.49 10.70 17.39
C LEU A 40 -24.91 9.90 16.22
N CYS A 41 -24.29 8.75 16.47
CA CYS A 41 -23.87 7.83 15.41
C CYS A 41 -25.07 7.36 14.59
N ASP A 42 -26.16 6.94 15.24
CA ASP A 42 -27.36 6.48 14.52
C ASP A 42 -28.00 7.61 13.66
N LEU A 43 -27.88 8.88 14.07
CA LEU A 43 -28.31 10.02 13.27
C LEU A 43 -27.47 10.25 12.00
N LEU A 44 -26.25 9.69 11.91
CA LEU A 44 -25.43 9.84 10.69
C LEU A 44 -26.06 9.18 9.46
N ARG A 45 -27.01 8.24 9.64
CA ARG A 45 -27.81 7.68 8.53
C ARG A 45 -29.01 8.52 8.12
N ALA A 46 -29.43 9.49 8.93
CA ALA A 46 -30.59 10.32 8.62
C ALA A 46 -30.33 11.25 7.43
N ASP A 47 -31.37 11.79 6.79
CA ASP A 47 -31.22 12.77 5.71
C ASP A 47 -30.35 13.97 6.14
N ARG A 48 -29.36 14.33 5.33
CA ARG A 48 -28.41 15.44 5.59
C ARG A 48 -29.12 16.77 5.76
N HIS A 49 -30.16 17.02 4.97
CA HIS A 49 -30.88 18.29 4.97
C HIS A 49 -31.66 18.55 6.26
N LYS A 50 -31.82 17.55 7.13
CA LYS A 50 -32.49 17.75 8.43
C LYS A 50 -31.66 18.58 9.41
N PHE A 51 -30.34 18.66 9.21
CA PHE A 51 -29.40 19.18 10.20
C PHE A 51 -28.40 20.19 9.61
N GLU A 52 -28.86 21.10 8.74
CA GLU A 52 -28.00 22.07 8.04
C GLU A 52 -27.23 23.02 8.97
N ILE A 53 -27.78 23.33 10.15
CA ILE A 53 -27.17 24.26 11.11
C ILE A 53 -26.20 23.55 12.08
N LEU A 54 -26.42 22.26 12.37
CA LEU A 54 -25.64 21.53 13.37
C LEU A 54 -25.45 20.06 12.94
N ASP A 55 -24.29 19.75 12.37
CA ASP A 55 -23.97 18.41 11.86
C ASP A 55 -23.61 17.45 13.02
N PRO A 56 -24.30 16.30 13.16
CA PRO A 56 -23.94 15.28 14.14
C PRO A 56 -22.46 14.85 14.10
N ALA A 57 -21.83 14.83 12.92
CA ALA A 57 -20.42 14.46 12.78
C ALA A 57 -19.48 15.48 13.44
N ILE A 58 -19.83 16.78 13.40
CA ILE A 58 -19.05 17.85 14.05
C ILE A 58 -19.15 17.73 15.57
N ILE A 59 -20.36 17.48 16.09
CA ILE A 59 -20.55 17.26 17.53
C ILE A 59 -19.75 16.04 17.99
N LEU A 60 -19.84 14.92 17.25
CA LEU A 60 -19.09 13.71 17.56
C LEU A 60 -17.59 13.99 17.63
N MET A 61 -17.01 14.70 16.64
CA MET A 61 -15.58 15.06 16.66
C MET A 61 -15.13 15.77 17.95
N GLN A 62 -16.02 16.56 18.57
CA GLN A 62 -15.71 17.34 19.77
C GLN A 62 -15.90 16.52 21.05
N ILE A 63 -16.97 15.75 21.15
CA ILE A 63 -17.32 15.03 22.40
C ILE A 63 -16.67 13.64 22.53
N MET A 64 -16.06 13.13 21.45
CA MET A 64 -15.43 11.81 21.46
C MET A 64 -14.36 11.72 22.57
N PRO A 65 -14.37 10.65 23.38
CA PRO A 65 -13.35 10.44 24.40
C PRO A 65 -11.98 10.23 23.74
N ALA A 66 -10.91 10.55 24.47
CA ALA A 66 -9.54 10.30 24.01
C ALA A 66 -9.26 8.81 23.75
N ASP A 67 -9.96 7.93 24.48
CA ASP A 67 -9.89 6.48 24.35
C ASP A 67 -11.33 5.92 24.26
N PRO A 68 -11.92 5.86 23.05
CA PRO A 68 -13.26 5.32 22.84
C PRO A 68 -13.27 3.80 23.03
N ASP A 69 -14.37 3.29 23.60
CA ASP A 69 -14.53 1.84 23.72
C ASP A 69 -14.91 1.18 22.39
N ALA A 70 -14.80 -0.15 22.33
CA ALA A 70 -15.13 -0.95 21.16
C ALA A 70 -16.60 -0.78 20.71
N ALA A 71 -17.53 -0.47 21.63
CA ALA A 71 -18.95 -0.29 21.29
C ALA A 71 -19.18 1.00 20.48
N ILE A 72 -18.47 2.08 20.82
CA ILE A 72 -18.46 3.33 20.04
C ILE A 72 -17.92 3.06 18.64
N PHE A 73 -16.77 2.39 18.52
CA PHE A 73 -16.19 2.08 17.20
C PHE A 73 -17.12 1.23 16.35
N LYS A 74 -17.71 0.18 16.92
CA LYS A 74 -18.70 -0.66 16.22
C LYS A 74 -19.87 0.19 15.68
N LYS A 75 -20.39 1.11 16.50
CA LYS A 75 -21.45 2.02 16.09
C LYS A 75 -21.05 2.95 14.95
N MET A 76 -19.80 3.43 14.94
CA MET A 76 -19.26 4.23 13.84
C MET A 76 -19.11 3.43 12.56
N MET A 77 -18.57 2.20 12.64
CA MET A 77 -18.39 1.30 11.49
C MET A 77 -19.72 0.94 10.82
N GLU A 78 -20.76 0.71 11.62
CA GLU A 78 -22.12 0.48 11.12
C GLU A 78 -22.62 1.62 10.21
N GLN A 79 -22.10 2.84 10.33
CA GLN A 79 -22.56 3.98 9.54
C GLN A 79 -21.81 4.16 8.20
N LEU A 80 -20.71 3.44 7.98
CA LEU A 80 -19.93 3.53 6.72
C LEU A 80 -20.74 3.08 5.49
N PRO A 81 -21.56 2.01 5.55
CA PRO A 81 -22.50 1.70 4.49
C PRO A 81 -23.69 2.66 4.54
N GLY A 82 -23.76 3.64 3.62
CA GLY A 82 -25.04 4.32 3.33
C GLY A 82 -25.06 5.84 3.18
N ASN A 83 -23.95 6.58 3.35
CA ASN A 83 -23.94 8.02 3.04
C ASN A 83 -22.53 8.53 2.71
N ARG A 84 -22.36 9.15 1.53
CA ARG A 84 -21.02 9.46 1.04
C ARG A 84 -20.25 10.48 1.87
N GLU A 85 -20.85 11.62 2.17
CA GLU A 85 -20.14 12.71 2.87
C GLU A 85 -19.91 12.41 4.35
N ARG A 86 -20.88 11.71 4.98
CA ARG A 86 -20.75 11.31 6.37
C ARG A 86 -19.78 10.14 6.56
N GLY A 87 -19.70 9.24 5.58
CA GLY A 87 -18.65 8.21 5.52
C GLY A 87 -17.24 8.82 5.60
N ILE A 88 -16.96 9.87 4.83
CA ILE A 88 -15.67 10.59 4.90
C ILE A 88 -15.43 11.14 6.31
N SER A 89 -16.44 11.73 6.94
CA SER A 89 -16.30 12.31 8.27
C SER A 89 -16.01 11.25 9.32
N ILE A 90 -16.65 10.09 9.22
CA ILE A 90 -16.39 8.93 10.08
C ILE A 90 -14.96 8.43 9.89
N LEU A 91 -14.52 8.21 8.65
CA LEU A 91 -13.16 7.75 8.35
C LEU A 91 -12.10 8.73 8.87
N LYS A 92 -12.32 10.05 8.72
CA LYS A 92 -11.44 11.08 9.29
C LYS A 92 -11.40 11.05 10.82
N MET A 93 -12.52 10.77 11.48
CA MET A 93 -12.55 10.57 12.92
C MET A 93 -11.75 9.34 13.32
N LEU A 94 -11.98 8.20 12.65
CA LEU A 94 -11.29 6.94 12.91
C LEU A 94 -9.76 7.08 12.79
N ALA A 95 -9.27 7.86 11.83
CA ALA A 95 -7.84 8.15 11.64
C ALA A 95 -7.13 8.75 12.86
N ASN A 96 -7.88 9.25 13.85
CA ASN A 96 -7.31 9.80 15.08
C ASN A 96 -7.06 8.76 16.17
N TYR A 97 -7.66 7.57 16.05
CA TYR A 97 -7.65 6.55 17.09
C TYR A 97 -7.00 5.25 16.61
N GLN A 98 -6.49 4.48 17.57
CA GLN A 98 -6.16 3.08 17.35
C GLN A 98 -7.42 2.27 17.60
N ILE A 99 -7.95 1.61 16.57
CA ILE A 99 -9.17 0.82 16.68
C ILE A 99 -8.82 -0.50 17.40
N PRO A 100 -9.59 -0.92 18.42
CA PRO A 100 -9.37 -2.20 19.10
C PRO A 100 -9.47 -3.40 18.14
N ALA A 101 -8.64 -4.42 18.36
CA ALA A 101 -8.53 -5.58 17.46
C ALA A 101 -9.82 -6.41 17.38
N GLU A 102 -10.68 -6.34 18.40
CA GLU A 102 -11.98 -7.00 18.44
C GLU A 102 -13.06 -6.32 17.58
N VAL A 103 -12.81 -5.10 17.08
CA VAL A 103 -13.75 -4.38 16.22
C VAL A 103 -13.52 -4.80 14.78
N ASP A 104 -14.59 -5.25 14.12
CA ASP A 104 -14.58 -5.56 12.69
C ASP A 104 -14.34 -4.29 11.86
N ILE A 105 -13.20 -4.24 11.17
CA ILE A 105 -12.83 -3.14 10.27
C ILE A 105 -13.10 -3.45 8.79
N THR A 106 -13.71 -4.59 8.47
CA THR A 106 -14.10 -4.96 7.10
C THR A 106 -14.84 -3.82 6.39
N PRO A 107 -15.77 -3.08 7.04
CA PRO A 107 -16.43 -1.93 6.41
C PRO A 107 -15.48 -0.81 5.95
N VAL A 108 -14.31 -0.65 6.56
CA VAL A 108 -13.27 0.30 6.10
C VAL A 108 -12.49 -0.30 4.93
N LEU A 109 -12.13 -1.59 5.04
CA LEU A 109 -11.37 -2.30 4.00
C LEU A 109 -12.15 -2.41 2.69
N ASP A 110 -13.47 -2.57 2.75
CA ASP A 110 -14.36 -2.63 1.57
C ASP A 110 -14.45 -1.30 0.82
N LEU A 111 -14.08 -0.19 1.48
CA LEU A 111 -14.03 1.14 0.87
C LEU A 111 -12.69 1.44 0.19
N ILE A 112 -11.67 0.60 0.39
CA ILE A 112 -10.40 0.72 -0.33
C ILE A 112 -10.60 0.22 -1.76
N GLY A 113 -10.26 1.07 -2.73
CA GLY A 113 -10.54 0.85 -4.16
C GLY A 113 -11.81 1.54 -4.66
N ASP A 114 -12.62 2.14 -3.78
CA ASP A 114 -13.70 3.05 -4.19
C ASP A 114 -13.10 4.44 -4.55
N ASP A 115 -13.47 4.97 -5.72
CA ASP A 115 -12.96 6.24 -6.26
C ASP A 115 -13.11 7.43 -5.30
N TYR A 116 -14.07 7.38 -4.38
CA TYR A 116 -14.40 8.47 -3.48
C TYR A 116 -13.85 8.26 -2.06
N PHE A 117 -13.84 7.02 -1.56
CA PHE A 117 -13.40 6.72 -0.19
C PHE A 117 -11.95 6.28 -0.06
N SER A 118 -11.35 5.72 -1.09
CA SER A 118 -10.13 4.91 -0.98
C SER A 118 -9.04 5.58 -0.14
N THR A 119 -8.64 6.80 -0.47
CA THR A 119 -7.61 7.54 0.27
C THR A 119 -8.00 7.78 1.74
N THR A 120 -9.25 8.13 2.02
CA THR A 120 -9.69 8.42 3.39
C THR A 120 -9.83 7.13 4.20
N ALA A 121 -10.21 6.02 3.57
CA ALA A 121 -10.27 4.70 4.18
C ALA A 121 -8.86 4.23 4.58
N ILE A 122 -7.88 4.39 3.67
CA ILE A 122 -6.47 4.06 3.96
C ILE A 122 -5.93 4.95 5.09
N PHE A 123 -6.27 6.24 5.09
CA PHE A 123 -5.88 7.16 6.15
C PHE A 123 -6.50 6.79 7.51
N ALA A 124 -7.72 6.26 7.54
CA ALA A 124 -8.37 5.78 8.75
C ALA A 124 -7.60 4.63 9.42
N LEU A 125 -6.86 3.84 8.64
CA LEU A 125 -6.08 2.70 9.13
C LEU A 125 -4.66 3.07 9.59
N ARG A 126 -4.24 4.34 9.51
CA ARG A 126 -2.86 4.76 9.79
C ARG A 126 -2.36 4.53 11.22
N LYS A 127 -3.25 4.17 12.15
CA LYS A 127 -2.94 3.85 13.56
C LYS A 127 -3.42 2.47 13.99
N THR A 128 -4.06 1.72 13.09
CA THR A 128 -4.73 0.46 13.39
C THR A 128 -4.06 -0.62 12.56
N TYR A 129 -3.57 -1.67 13.24
CA TYR A 129 -3.00 -2.83 12.56
C TYR A 129 -4.09 -3.80 12.11
N HIS A 130 -4.03 -4.25 10.87
CA HIS A 130 -4.82 -5.32 10.31
C HIS A 130 -4.08 -6.01 9.16
N ALA A 131 -4.08 -7.35 9.14
CA ALA A 131 -3.32 -8.12 8.14
C ALA A 131 -3.74 -7.78 6.70
N ASP A 132 -5.05 -7.77 6.44
CA ASP A 132 -5.58 -7.56 5.08
C ASP A 132 -5.42 -6.12 4.56
N ALA A 133 -5.02 -5.16 5.41
CA ALA A 133 -4.82 -3.78 4.97
C ALA A 133 -3.63 -3.68 4.01
N GLU A 134 -2.55 -4.42 4.25
CA GLU A 134 -1.38 -4.46 3.38
C GLU A 134 -1.75 -4.91 1.95
N GLU A 135 -2.52 -6.00 1.84
CA GLU A 135 -2.93 -6.58 0.55
C GLU A 135 -3.73 -5.61 -0.32
N LYS A 136 -4.53 -4.74 0.31
CA LYS A 136 -5.34 -3.73 -0.40
C LYS A 136 -4.55 -2.46 -0.75
N ILE A 137 -3.56 -2.09 0.07
CA ILE A 137 -2.80 -0.83 -0.12
C ILE A 137 -1.64 -1.01 -1.09
N LEU A 138 -0.94 -2.15 -1.06
CA LEU A 138 0.25 -2.35 -1.90
C LEU A 138 -0.02 -2.25 -3.40
N PRO A 139 -1.10 -2.83 -3.97
CA PRO A 139 -1.42 -2.66 -5.38
C PRO A 139 -1.61 -1.19 -5.77
N LEU A 140 -2.30 -0.41 -4.92
CA LEU A 140 -2.52 1.01 -5.15
C LEU A 140 -1.20 1.78 -5.17
N LEU A 141 -0.30 1.52 -4.21
CA LEU A 141 1.01 2.16 -4.17
C LEU A 141 1.88 1.81 -5.40
N ARG A 142 1.77 0.59 -5.93
CA ARG A 142 2.49 0.17 -7.15
C ARG A 142 2.02 0.96 -8.38
N GLU A 143 0.72 1.19 -8.50
CA GLU A 143 0.08 1.83 -9.65
C GLU A 143 0.01 3.36 -9.56
N GLU A 144 0.11 3.92 -8.35
CA GLU A 144 0.03 5.37 -8.13
C GLU A 144 1.20 6.11 -8.82
N PHE A 145 0.86 6.97 -9.77
CA PHE A 145 1.82 7.80 -10.48
C PHE A 145 2.27 8.98 -9.61
N ARG A 146 3.47 9.48 -9.90
CA ARG A 146 4.29 10.45 -9.12
C ARG A 146 3.62 11.79 -8.74
N GLY A 147 2.34 12.00 -9.01
CA GLY A 147 1.67 13.30 -8.95
C GLY A 147 1.20 13.76 -7.57
N ASP A 148 0.86 12.85 -6.64
CA ASP A 148 0.31 13.22 -5.32
C ASP A 148 1.17 12.73 -4.14
N LEU A 149 2.16 13.55 -3.76
CA LEU A 149 3.02 13.28 -2.61
C LEU A 149 2.23 13.17 -1.29
N LYS A 150 1.09 13.87 -1.15
CA LYS A 150 0.27 13.78 0.06
C LYS A 150 -0.39 12.41 0.16
N LEU A 151 -0.89 11.89 -0.95
CA LEU A 151 -1.45 10.55 -1.03
C LEU A 151 -0.40 9.48 -0.73
N LEU A 152 0.78 9.60 -1.34
CA LEU A 152 1.89 8.67 -1.09
C LEU A 152 2.33 8.66 0.37
N LYS A 153 2.33 9.83 1.02
CA LYS A 153 2.58 9.91 2.46
C LYS A 153 1.53 9.15 3.28
N ILE A 154 0.24 9.24 2.91
CA ILE A 154 -0.82 8.47 3.56
C ILE A 154 -0.55 6.96 3.41
N TYR A 155 -0.15 6.50 2.22
CA TYR A 155 0.21 5.09 2.01
C TYR A 155 1.40 4.67 2.88
N CYS A 156 2.47 5.47 2.92
CA CYS A 156 3.64 5.21 3.75
C CYS A 156 3.30 5.16 5.24
N ASP A 157 2.57 6.16 5.75
CA ASP A 157 2.17 6.23 7.16
C ASP A 157 1.30 5.02 7.55
N THR A 158 0.39 4.57 6.66
CA THR A 158 -0.45 3.40 6.93
C THR A 158 0.32 2.08 6.83
N LEU A 159 1.22 1.93 5.85
CA LEU A 159 2.09 0.75 5.72
C LEU A 159 3.15 0.67 6.82
N ALA A 160 3.58 1.78 7.40
CA ALA A 160 4.45 1.77 8.58
C ALA A 160 3.83 0.97 9.75
N VAL A 161 2.50 1.03 9.88
CA VAL A 161 1.74 0.27 10.89
C VAL A 161 1.39 -1.13 10.39
N ASN A 162 0.91 -1.25 9.15
CA ASN A 162 0.28 -2.47 8.64
C ASN A 162 1.21 -3.38 7.83
N GLY A 163 2.17 -2.80 7.11
CA GLY A 163 2.98 -3.48 6.11
C GLY A 163 4.01 -4.43 6.69
N SER A 164 4.18 -5.60 6.09
CA SER A 164 5.16 -6.61 6.46
C SER A 164 6.48 -6.42 5.70
N ILE A 165 7.36 -7.42 5.77
CA ILE A 165 8.58 -7.45 4.94
C ILE A 165 8.24 -7.36 3.44
N LEU A 166 7.06 -7.84 3.03
CA LEU A 166 6.58 -7.81 1.64
C LEU A 166 6.25 -6.40 1.15
N SER A 167 6.04 -5.44 2.04
CA SER A 167 5.85 -4.03 1.68
C SER A 167 7.16 -3.31 1.31
N MET A 168 8.30 -3.78 1.82
CA MET A 168 9.58 -3.08 1.68
C MET A 168 10.04 -2.95 0.21
N PRO A 169 9.97 -4.00 -0.63
CA PRO A 169 10.33 -3.89 -2.04
C PRO A 169 9.57 -2.78 -2.76
N VAL A 170 8.26 -2.70 -2.54
CA VAL A 170 7.40 -1.68 -3.16
C VAL A 170 7.76 -0.28 -2.66
N LEU A 171 7.90 -0.09 -1.35
CA LEU A 171 8.28 1.20 -0.76
C LEU A 171 9.62 1.69 -1.32
N MET A 172 10.60 0.79 -1.41
CA MET A 172 11.93 1.13 -1.91
C MET A 172 11.92 1.40 -3.42
N ALA A 173 11.19 0.61 -4.20
CA ALA A 173 11.05 0.80 -5.65
C ALA A 173 10.36 2.13 -5.99
N VAL A 174 9.30 2.50 -5.26
CA VAL A 174 8.59 3.77 -5.44
C VAL A 174 9.45 4.95 -4.98
N SER A 175 10.26 4.79 -3.93
CA SER A 175 11.15 5.87 -3.47
C SER A 175 12.16 6.33 -4.53
N GLN A 176 12.57 5.45 -5.45
CA GLN A 176 13.52 5.79 -6.52
C GLN A 176 12.94 6.73 -7.58
N ASP A 177 11.63 6.92 -7.59
CA ASP A 177 10.98 7.86 -8.50
C ASP A 177 11.17 9.33 -8.15
N PHE A 178 11.64 9.60 -6.94
CA PHE A 178 11.85 10.93 -6.41
C PHE A 178 13.33 11.29 -6.47
N GLU A 179 13.66 12.52 -6.86
CA GLU A 179 15.04 12.99 -6.82
C GLU A 179 15.41 13.56 -5.45
N GLN A 180 14.47 14.26 -4.81
CA GLN A 180 14.71 14.96 -3.55
C GLN A 180 14.71 13.99 -2.37
N GLN A 181 15.76 14.06 -1.55
CA GLN A 181 15.89 13.21 -0.35
C GLN A 181 14.75 13.44 0.66
N SER A 182 14.17 14.63 0.70
CA SER A 182 13.00 14.94 1.53
C SER A 182 11.79 14.09 1.19
N ASP A 183 11.57 13.83 -0.10
CA ASP A 183 10.40 13.11 -0.60
C ASP A 183 10.57 11.60 -0.37
N LYS A 184 11.81 11.10 -0.54
CA LYS A 184 12.20 9.72 -0.23
C LYS A 184 12.02 9.37 1.24
N LYS A 185 12.13 10.37 2.13
CA LYS A 185 12.15 10.17 3.57
C LYS A 185 10.93 9.39 4.08
N HIS A 186 9.74 9.66 3.53
CA HIS A 186 8.51 8.99 3.95
C HIS A 186 8.54 7.47 3.72
N PHE A 187 9.12 7.03 2.61
CA PHE A 187 9.28 5.61 2.29
C PHE A 187 10.30 4.93 3.21
N ILE A 188 11.43 5.59 3.43
CA ILE A 188 12.49 5.09 4.31
C ILE A 188 12.00 5.02 5.77
N ASP A 189 11.25 6.02 6.23
CA ASP A 189 10.67 6.05 7.56
C ASP A 189 9.62 4.93 7.75
N ALA A 190 8.85 4.61 6.70
CA ALA A 190 7.94 3.46 6.72
C ALA A 190 8.71 2.13 6.81
N VAL A 191 9.75 1.92 6.00
CA VAL A 191 10.62 0.72 6.08
C VAL A 191 11.22 0.58 7.48
N LYS A 192 11.75 1.68 8.05
CA LYS A 192 12.28 1.72 9.42
C LYS A 192 11.26 1.29 10.47
N ALA A 193 10.02 1.77 10.34
CA ALA A 193 8.94 1.41 11.25
C ALA A 193 8.61 -0.09 11.16
N ILE A 194 8.55 -0.64 9.94
CA ILE A 194 8.33 -2.06 9.70
C ILE A 194 9.48 -2.89 10.30
N CYS A 195 10.74 -2.57 10.00
CA CYS A 195 11.92 -3.26 10.55
C CYS A 195 11.91 -3.26 12.08
N SER A 196 11.58 -2.11 12.69
CA SER A 196 11.55 -1.95 14.15
C SER A 196 10.42 -2.79 14.78
N ARG A 197 9.24 -2.80 14.15
CA ARG A 197 8.08 -3.59 14.60
C ARG A 197 8.33 -5.10 14.51
N LEU A 198 8.99 -5.54 13.44
CA LEU A 198 9.40 -6.93 13.23
C LEU A 198 10.64 -7.33 14.05
N GLN A 199 11.21 -6.39 14.84
CA GLN A 199 12.39 -6.61 15.68
C GLN A 199 13.57 -7.18 14.89
N MET A 200 13.77 -6.67 13.67
CA MET A 200 14.84 -7.16 12.80
C MET A 200 16.22 -6.88 13.42
N PRO A 201 17.18 -7.81 13.26
CA PRO A 201 18.58 -7.57 13.60
C PRO A 201 19.12 -6.31 12.93
N GLU A 202 20.02 -5.59 13.62
CA GLU A 202 20.53 -4.30 13.18
C GLU A 202 21.27 -4.37 11.83
N ASP A 203 22.00 -5.45 11.59
CA ASP A 203 22.72 -5.72 10.35
C ASP A 203 21.76 -5.93 9.16
N ILE A 204 20.70 -6.72 9.35
CA ILE A 204 19.66 -6.94 8.32
C ILE A 204 18.89 -5.65 8.06
N ARG A 205 18.52 -4.94 9.13
CA ARG A 205 17.84 -3.66 9.07
C ARG A 205 18.66 -2.63 8.27
N ALA A 206 19.96 -2.51 8.55
CA ALA A 206 20.84 -1.59 7.85
C ALA A 206 20.91 -1.88 6.34
N GLN A 207 20.88 -3.16 5.95
CA GLN A 207 20.82 -3.56 4.54
C GLN A 207 19.48 -3.17 3.90
N LEU A 208 18.34 -3.52 4.50
CA LEU A 208 17.02 -3.23 3.93
C LEU A 208 16.72 -1.72 3.83
N GLU A 209 17.29 -0.91 4.72
CA GLU A 209 17.19 0.55 4.68
C GLU A 209 18.09 1.20 3.62
N ASP A 210 19.10 0.51 3.11
CA ASP A 210 20.01 1.03 2.10
C ASP A 210 19.39 0.88 0.70
N PRO A 211 19.13 1.98 -0.04
CA PRO A 211 18.69 1.90 -1.42
C PRO A 211 19.64 1.10 -2.34
N GLY A 212 20.93 1.04 -2.01
CA GLY A 212 21.93 0.28 -2.74
C GLY A 212 21.72 -1.23 -2.65
N PHE A 213 21.19 -1.74 -1.53
CA PHE A 213 20.91 -3.17 -1.34
C PHE A 213 19.91 -3.71 -2.36
N TRP A 214 18.91 -2.90 -2.71
CA TRP A 214 17.86 -3.26 -3.66
C TRP A 214 18.33 -3.24 -5.11
N LYS A 215 19.52 -2.69 -5.37
CA LYS A 215 20.15 -2.75 -6.69
C LYS A 215 20.94 -4.03 -6.81
N PHE A 216 20.45 -4.94 -7.65
CA PHE A 216 21.16 -6.15 -7.97
C PHE A 216 22.39 -5.83 -8.84
N LYS A 217 23.38 -6.71 -8.87
CA LYS A 217 24.49 -6.61 -9.83
C LYS A 217 24.41 -7.79 -10.79
N TRP A 218 24.18 -7.51 -12.07
CA TRP A 218 24.20 -8.53 -13.11
C TRP A 218 25.63 -9.08 -13.28
N GLU A 219 25.78 -10.40 -13.19
CA GLU A 219 27.06 -11.09 -13.35
C GLU A 219 27.17 -11.86 -14.68
N GLY A 220 26.09 -11.94 -15.44
CA GLY A 220 26.08 -12.59 -16.76
C GLY A 220 26.74 -11.74 -17.85
N SER A 221 26.96 -12.33 -19.02
CA SER A 221 27.45 -11.57 -20.17
C SER A 221 26.37 -10.63 -20.75
N PRO A 222 26.75 -9.61 -21.54
CA PRO A 222 25.79 -8.72 -22.20
C PRO A 222 24.78 -9.44 -23.10
N GLU A 223 25.19 -10.55 -23.73
CA GLU A 223 24.32 -11.38 -24.59
C GLU A 223 23.28 -12.14 -23.77
N HIS A 224 23.67 -12.68 -22.60
CA HIS A 224 22.72 -13.28 -21.67
C HIS A 224 21.73 -12.24 -21.12
N PHE A 225 22.19 -11.01 -20.88
CA PHE A 225 21.31 -9.91 -20.51
C PHE A 225 20.31 -9.59 -21.63
N ALA A 226 20.77 -9.53 -22.89
CA ALA A 226 19.89 -9.35 -24.05
C ALA A 226 18.81 -10.44 -24.12
N GLY A 227 19.19 -11.71 -23.99
CA GLY A 227 18.24 -12.83 -23.95
C GLY A 227 17.25 -12.74 -22.77
N PHE A 228 17.70 -12.31 -21.59
CA PHE A 228 16.82 -12.09 -20.44
C PHE A 228 15.77 -11.00 -20.72
N ILE A 229 16.18 -9.87 -21.29
CA ILE A 229 15.26 -8.77 -21.63
C ILE A 229 14.28 -9.20 -22.72
N GLU A 230 14.72 -9.92 -23.75
CA GLU A 230 13.82 -10.49 -24.76
C GLU A 230 12.80 -11.45 -24.13
N PHE A 231 13.22 -12.31 -23.20
CA PHE A 231 12.31 -13.19 -22.48
C PHE A 231 11.26 -12.41 -21.70
N ILE A 232 11.67 -11.42 -20.90
CA ILE A 232 10.75 -10.58 -20.12
C ILE A 232 9.80 -9.80 -21.04
N SER A 233 10.27 -9.31 -22.19
CA SER A 233 9.44 -8.56 -23.12
C SER A 233 8.29 -9.40 -23.69
N LEU A 234 8.44 -10.72 -23.81
CA LEU A 234 7.38 -11.64 -24.26
C LEU A 234 6.19 -11.71 -23.29
N PHE A 235 6.42 -11.54 -21.98
CA PHE A 235 5.35 -11.64 -20.96
C PHE A 235 4.65 -10.32 -20.68
N MET A 236 5.19 -9.19 -21.16
CA MET A 236 4.57 -7.89 -20.97
C MET A 236 3.53 -7.62 -22.07
N VAL A 237 2.32 -7.22 -21.71
CA VAL A 237 1.30 -6.79 -22.70
C VAL A 237 1.37 -5.27 -22.81
N SER A 238 2.02 -4.73 -23.84
CA SER A 238 1.89 -3.31 -24.18
C SER A 238 0.95 -3.17 -25.37
N SER A 239 -0.17 -2.47 -25.17
CA SER A 239 -0.89 -1.86 -26.28
C SER A 239 0.04 -0.83 -26.94
N GLU A 240 0.41 -1.08 -28.20
CA GLU A 240 1.01 -0.08 -29.12
C GLU A 240 2.51 0.26 -28.96
N ILE A 241 3.41 -0.74 -28.92
CA ILE A 241 4.83 -0.49 -29.21
C ILE A 241 5.32 -1.47 -30.28
N GLU A 242 5.66 -0.96 -31.47
CA GLU A 242 6.32 -1.73 -32.55
C GLU A 242 7.64 -2.33 -32.04
N GLY A 243 7.92 -3.57 -32.45
CA GLY A 243 9.02 -4.40 -31.93
C GLY A 243 10.39 -3.71 -31.92
N GLY A 244 11.16 -3.94 -30.85
CA GLY A 244 12.48 -3.37 -30.59
C GLY A 244 12.46 -2.25 -29.54
N LYS A 245 11.56 -1.27 -29.66
CA LYS A 245 11.51 -0.12 -28.74
C LYS A 245 11.13 -0.51 -27.32
N LYS A 246 10.33 -1.57 -27.16
CA LYS A 246 9.90 -2.06 -25.85
C LYS A 246 11.04 -2.74 -25.11
N GLU A 247 11.78 -3.60 -25.81
CA GLU A 247 12.97 -4.28 -25.30
C GLU A 247 14.00 -3.25 -24.82
N ASP A 248 14.26 -2.21 -25.63
CA ASP A 248 15.20 -1.16 -25.28
C ASP A 248 14.77 -0.39 -24.01
N MET A 249 13.48 -0.03 -23.90
CA MET A 249 12.97 0.63 -22.69
C MET A 249 13.03 -0.26 -21.44
N ILE A 250 12.73 -1.55 -21.58
CA ILE A 250 12.84 -2.52 -20.47
C ILE A 250 14.31 -2.66 -20.07
N ALA A 251 15.21 -2.79 -21.05
CA ALA A 251 16.64 -2.87 -20.84
C ALA A 251 17.18 -1.65 -20.10
N GLU A 252 16.80 -0.43 -20.48
CA GLU A 252 17.24 0.80 -19.80
C GLU A 252 16.91 0.79 -18.31
N ILE A 253 15.70 0.35 -17.94
CA ILE A 253 15.29 0.24 -16.53
C ILE A 253 16.15 -0.81 -15.82
N PHE A 254 16.23 -2.02 -16.36
CA PHE A 254 17.01 -3.09 -15.72
C PHE A 254 18.51 -2.80 -15.69
N MET A 255 19.08 -2.10 -16.68
CA MET A 255 20.48 -1.68 -16.64
C MET A 255 20.76 -0.76 -15.45
N GLN A 256 19.84 0.17 -15.17
CA GLN A 256 19.96 1.09 -14.02
C GLN A 256 19.77 0.39 -12.67
N GLU A 257 18.84 -0.56 -12.60
CA GLU A 257 18.52 -1.29 -11.37
C GLU A 257 19.47 -2.47 -11.10
N MET A 258 20.02 -3.09 -12.14
CA MET A 258 20.90 -4.27 -12.06
C MET A 258 22.39 -3.95 -12.31
N GLN A 259 22.76 -2.68 -12.47
CA GLN A 259 24.14 -2.23 -12.69
C GLN A 259 24.86 -2.98 -13.82
N VAL A 260 24.16 -3.19 -14.94
CA VAL A 260 24.66 -3.99 -16.06
C VAL A 260 25.78 -3.25 -16.77
N ASP A 261 26.93 -3.89 -16.92
CA ASP A 261 27.99 -3.44 -17.81
C ASP A 261 27.80 -4.12 -19.17
N LEU A 262 27.57 -3.31 -20.21
CA LEU A 262 27.41 -3.78 -21.58
C LEU A 262 28.74 -3.82 -22.35
N SER A 263 29.87 -3.47 -21.74
CA SER A 263 31.16 -3.48 -22.43
C SER A 263 31.43 -4.85 -23.06
N PRO A 264 31.80 -4.91 -24.36
CA PRO A 264 32.29 -3.82 -25.21
C PRO A 264 31.21 -3.07 -26.04
N TYR A 265 29.93 -3.37 -25.86
CA TYR A 265 28.84 -2.77 -26.62
C TYR A 265 28.56 -1.32 -26.18
N GLN A 266 28.20 -0.47 -27.15
CA GLN A 266 27.86 0.94 -26.89
C GLN A 266 26.43 1.14 -26.39
N SER A 267 25.54 0.19 -26.68
CA SER A 267 24.13 0.23 -26.32
C SER A 267 23.57 -1.18 -26.18
N PHE A 268 22.40 -1.29 -25.55
CA PHE A 268 21.65 -2.54 -25.48
C PHE A 268 21.27 -3.05 -26.89
N GLU A 269 20.83 -2.15 -27.77
CA GLU A 269 20.52 -2.49 -29.16
C GLU A 269 21.71 -3.16 -29.86
N ALA A 270 22.92 -2.62 -29.66
CA ALA A 270 24.15 -3.21 -30.22
C ALA A 270 24.43 -4.61 -29.66
N ALA A 271 24.27 -4.80 -28.35
CA ALA A 271 24.41 -6.12 -27.73
C ALA A 271 23.39 -7.12 -28.30
N ARG A 272 22.12 -6.71 -28.45
CA ARG A 272 21.03 -7.54 -28.98
C ARG A 272 21.26 -7.95 -30.44
N VAL A 273 21.65 -7.02 -31.31
CA VAL A 273 21.91 -7.30 -32.74
C VAL A 273 23.14 -8.20 -32.92
N CYS A 274 24.14 -8.08 -32.05
CA CYS A 274 25.34 -8.91 -32.08
C CYS A 274 25.17 -10.27 -31.39
N SER A 275 24.11 -10.46 -30.60
CA SER A 275 23.79 -11.73 -29.96
C SER A 275 23.25 -12.71 -30.99
N SER A 276 23.81 -13.92 -31.07
CA SER A 276 23.25 -14.93 -31.96
C SER A 276 21.94 -15.47 -31.40
N PRO A 277 20.94 -15.79 -32.25
CA PRO A 277 19.73 -16.47 -31.81
C PRO A 277 20.00 -17.75 -31.02
N ASP A 278 21.10 -18.44 -31.34
CA ASP A 278 21.52 -19.66 -30.66
C ASP A 278 21.98 -19.41 -29.21
N MET A 279 22.68 -18.31 -28.94
CA MET A 279 23.08 -17.93 -27.57
C MET A 279 21.87 -17.52 -26.72
N MET A 280 20.88 -16.86 -27.34
CA MET A 280 19.62 -16.52 -26.66
C MET A 280 18.80 -17.79 -26.35
N LEU A 281 18.74 -18.73 -27.30
CA LEU A 281 18.13 -20.04 -27.08
C LEU A 281 18.85 -20.85 -26.00
N GLU A 282 20.18 -20.82 -25.96
CA GLU A 282 20.97 -21.50 -24.93
C GLU A 282 20.66 -20.96 -23.52
N GLY A 283 20.60 -19.64 -23.37
CA GLY A 283 20.18 -19.00 -22.12
C GLY A 283 18.78 -19.43 -21.67
N LEU A 284 17.81 -19.46 -22.60
CA LEU A 284 16.45 -19.94 -22.34
C LEU A 284 16.40 -21.43 -21.99
N GLN A 285 17.20 -22.26 -22.67
CA GLN A 285 17.29 -23.69 -22.42
C GLN A 285 17.86 -23.97 -21.02
N ASN A 286 18.88 -23.22 -20.61
CA ASN A 286 19.47 -23.32 -19.27
C ASN A 286 18.47 -22.91 -18.19
N LEU A 287 17.73 -21.83 -18.41
CA LEU A 287 16.67 -21.38 -17.50
C LEU A 287 15.55 -22.43 -17.38
N LYS A 288 15.11 -22.98 -18.51
CA LYS A 288 14.15 -24.09 -18.55
C LYS A 288 14.65 -25.31 -17.76
N ASN A 289 15.88 -25.74 -17.98
CA ASN A 289 16.45 -26.90 -17.29
C ASN A 289 16.57 -26.66 -15.78
N SER A 290 16.87 -25.44 -15.35
CA SER A 290 16.89 -25.07 -13.92
C SER A 290 15.50 -25.15 -13.31
N LEU A 291 14.49 -24.59 -13.98
CA LEU A 291 13.09 -24.64 -13.52
C LEU A 291 12.55 -26.08 -13.46
N GLU A 292 12.88 -26.92 -14.45
CA GLU A 292 12.50 -28.34 -14.44
C GLU A 292 13.16 -29.09 -13.28
N CYS A 293 14.42 -28.80 -12.95
CA CYS A 293 15.07 -29.35 -11.76
C CYS A 293 14.37 -28.93 -10.47
N ASP A 294 14.00 -27.65 -10.34
CA ASP A 294 13.31 -27.13 -9.14
C ASP A 294 11.93 -27.77 -8.97
N VAL A 295 11.13 -27.86 -10.04
CA VAL A 295 9.82 -28.54 -10.03
C VAL A 295 9.96 -30.02 -9.66
N LEU A 296 11.00 -30.70 -10.16
CA LEU A 296 11.25 -32.10 -9.80
C LEU A 296 11.65 -32.25 -8.33
N LEU A 297 12.45 -31.33 -7.79
CA LEU A 297 12.81 -31.31 -6.37
C LEU A 297 11.59 -31.06 -5.49
N ASP A 298 10.72 -30.13 -5.86
CA ASP A 298 9.46 -29.86 -5.17
C ASP A 298 8.56 -31.09 -5.19
N ALA A 299 8.37 -31.72 -6.35
CA ALA A 299 7.55 -32.93 -6.48
C ALA A 299 8.11 -34.14 -5.69
N ILE A 300 9.43 -34.24 -5.55
CA ILE A 300 10.08 -35.29 -4.75
C ILE A 300 9.96 -35.00 -3.25
N THR A 301 9.94 -33.74 -2.86
CA THR A 301 9.85 -33.33 -1.45
C THR A 301 8.40 -33.26 -0.97
N GLU A 302 7.44 -33.03 -1.87
CA GLU A 302 6.01 -33.04 -1.60
C GLU A 302 5.56 -34.40 -1.05
N GLY A 303 5.03 -34.41 0.18
CA GLY A 303 4.60 -35.63 0.88
C GLY A 303 5.70 -36.41 1.61
N THR A 304 6.97 -35.99 1.55
CA THR A 304 8.07 -36.66 2.27
C THR A 304 8.30 -36.16 3.70
N ASN A 305 7.54 -35.15 4.16
CA ASN A 305 7.76 -34.43 5.43
C ASN A 305 9.18 -33.83 5.58
N ILE A 306 9.95 -33.76 4.50
CA ILE A 306 11.25 -33.08 4.47
C ILE A 306 10.96 -31.59 4.29
N LEU A 307 11.10 -30.83 5.38
CA LEU A 307 10.95 -29.37 5.34
C LEU A 307 12.20 -28.73 4.72
N PRO A 308 12.04 -27.65 3.92
CA PRO A 308 13.16 -26.87 3.44
C PRO A 308 14.02 -26.37 4.60
N SER A 309 15.32 -26.26 4.37
CA SER A 309 16.22 -25.66 5.37
C SER A 309 15.88 -24.18 5.57
N THR A 310 16.18 -23.64 6.75
CA THR A 310 16.03 -22.18 7.00
C THR A 310 16.81 -21.35 5.99
N TYR A 311 17.97 -21.84 5.53
CA TYR A 311 18.76 -21.19 4.49
C TYR A 311 18.01 -21.15 3.15
N THR A 312 17.38 -22.26 2.75
CA THR A 312 16.56 -22.33 1.53
C THR A 312 15.40 -21.33 1.63
N MET A 313 14.64 -21.35 2.73
CA MET A 313 13.52 -20.41 2.93
C MET A 313 13.96 -18.95 2.90
N ALA A 314 15.12 -18.63 3.50
CA ALA A 314 15.66 -17.27 3.49
C ALA A 314 16.11 -16.84 2.09
N LYS A 315 16.71 -17.76 1.32
CA LYS A 315 17.10 -17.54 -0.07
C LYS A 315 15.87 -17.28 -0.94
N ASP A 316 14.83 -18.08 -0.80
CA ASP A 316 13.58 -17.94 -1.58
C ASP A 316 12.89 -16.62 -1.27
N LEU A 317 12.76 -16.27 0.02
CA LEU A 317 12.24 -14.98 0.45
C LEU A 317 13.06 -13.82 -0.12
N TYR A 318 14.39 -13.91 -0.10
CA TYR A 318 15.24 -12.87 -0.70
C TYR A 318 14.95 -12.70 -2.20
N PHE A 319 14.82 -13.80 -2.95
CA PHE A 319 14.47 -13.73 -4.38
C PHE A 319 13.09 -13.14 -4.60
N ASP A 320 12.09 -13.50 -3.79
CA ASP A 320 10.75 -12.94 -3.88
C ASP A 320 10.76 -11.42 -3.64
N LEU A 321 11.49 -10.96 -2.62
CA LEU A 321 11.63 -9.54 -2.33
C LEU A 321 12.32 -8.77 -3.47
N MET A 322 13.40 -9.32 -4.03
CA MET A 322 14.11 -8.69 -5.15
C MET A 322 13.27 -8.68 -6.43
N ASN A 323 12.55 -9.79 -6.71
CA ASN A 323 11.65 -9.88 -7.84
C ASN A 323 10.51 -8.85 -7.71
N ASP A 324 9.90 -8.72 -6.53
CA ASP A 324 8.83 -7.75 -6.33
C ASP A 324 9.32 -6.29 -6.46
N TYR A 325 10.56 -6.01 -6.02
CA TYR A 325 11.21 -4.71 -6.25
C TYR A 325 11.34 -4.42 -7.75
N LEU A 326 11.98 -5.33 -8.51
CA LEU A 326 12.24 -5.16 -9.94
C LEU A 326 10.93 -5.07 -10.74
N MET A 327 9.96 -5.94 -10.43
CA MET A 327 8.64 -5.92 -11.07
C MET A 327 7.86 -4.65 -10.73
N THR A 328 8.01 -4.11 -9.52
CA THR A 328 7.45 -2.80 -9.17
C THR A 328 8.11 -1.69 -9.97
N ARG A 329 9.45 -1.66 -10.09
CA ARG A 329 10.15 -0.67 -10.95
C ARG A 329 9.61 -0.72 -12.37
N LEU A 330 9.46 -1.90 -12.96
CA LEU A 330 8.88 -2.06 -14.30
C LEU A 330 7.43 -1.59 -14.41
N ARG A 331 6.55 -1.96 -13.46
CA ARG A 331 5.13 -1.56 -13.43
C ARG A 331 4.92 -0.06 -13.44
N ARG A 332 5.89 0.70 -12.93
CA ARG A 332 5.85 2.16 -12.91
C ARG A 332 6.14 2.79 -14.27
N HIS A 333 6.67 2.02 -15.21
CA HIS A 333 6.92 2.43 -16.60
C HIS A 333 6.00 1.73 -17.61
N PHE A 334 5.42 0.57 -17.26
CA PHE A 334 4.56 -0.23 -18.14
C PHE A 334 3.31 -0.74 -17.43
N SER A 335 2.17 -0.67 -18.11
CA SER A 335 0.95 -1.37 -17.68
C SER A 335 1.05 -2.87 -17.99
N PHE A 336 0.77 -3.71 -17.00
CA PHE A 336 0.60 -5.15 -17.21
C PHE A 336 -0.88 -5.42 -17.49
N ALA A 337 -1.19 -6.40 -18.35
CA ALA A 337 -2.59 -6.80 -18.52
C ALA A 337 -3.17 -7.18 -17.15
N PRO A 338 -4.41 -6.76 -16.82
CA PRO A 338 -5.04 -7.21 -15.59
C PRO A 338 -5.16 -8.73 -15.63
N ASN A 339 -4.73 -9.40 -14.56
CA ASN A 339 -5.04 -10.80 -14.34
C ASN A 339 -6.58 -10.92 -14.32
N ARG A 340 -7.18 -11.29 -15.45
CA ARG A 340 -8.55 -11.76 -15.50
C ARG A 340 -8.54 -13.19 -14.96
N SER A 341 -8.53 -13.33 -13.64
CA SER A 341 -8.89 -14.57 -12.96
C SER A 341 -10.40 -14.59 -12.70
#